data_AF-F6IR88-F1
#
_entry.id   AF-F6IR88-F1
#
_cell.length_a   1.000
_cell.length_b   1.000
_cell.length_c   1.000
_cell.angle_alpha   90.00
_cell.angle_beta   90.00
_cell.angle_gamma   90.00
#
_symmetry.space_group_name_H-M   'P 1'
#
loop_
_entity.id
_entity.type
_entity.pdbx_description
1 polymer ?
#
loop_
_entity_poly.entity_id
_entity_poly.type
_entity_poly.pdbx_seq_one_letter_code
_entity_poly.pdbx_strand_id
1 'polypeptide(L)'
;MNRILAVGATLLMGIVLAGCGNNVSKSSSNSQEVSGPLKKVGTYTKNSETGKITLLAIKNYHNKAINTKSATYYFKEAKLLKIETTKKSQRANDENNFGKRLNNTYYEYQLGYSLKNNSKKRVSSNGVELITPSGTQLSSNHGAIDELVGDKIQPSTKKTGVIQAVAKKGDIKKMNQYKFVSAELIEDSENYYGVDNQTTINLNK
;
A
#
# COMPACT_ATOMS: atom_id res chain seq x y z
N MET A 1 -7.50 -18.07 25.32
CA MET A 1 -8.08 -19.04 24.37
C MET A 1 -8.30 -18.33 23.03
N ASN A 2 -7.67 -18.87 21.99
CA ASN A 2 -7.64 -18.38 20.60
C ASN A 2 -9.04 -18.20 20.01
N ARG A 3 -9.21 -17.27 19.05
CA ARG A 3 -9.49 -17.57 17.63
C ARG A 3 -9.14 -16.37 16.72
N ILE A 4 -8.20 -16.63 15.81
CA ILE A 4 -7.83 -15.81 14.66
C ILE A 4 -8.85 -16.14 13.55
N LEU A 5 -9.45 -15.13 12.92
CA LEU A 5 -10.20 -15.30 11.68
C LEU A 5 -9.40 -14.65 10.55
N ALA A 6 -8.59 -15.50 9.91
CA ALA A 6 -8.01 -15.23 8.61
C ALA A 6 -9.13 -15.35 7.57
N VAL A 7 -9.47 -14.25 6.90
CA VAL A 7 -10.31 -14.30 5.69
C VAL A 7 -9.38 -14.12 4.51
N GLY A 8 -8.88 -15.26 4.04
CA GLY A 8 -8.16 -15.40 2.78
C GLY A 8 -9.13 -15.30 1.59
N ALA A 9 -8.64 -14.69 0.52
CA ALA A 9 -9.31 -14.57 -0.76
C ALA A 9 -9.61 -15.93 -1.39
N THR A 10 -10.86 -16.15 -1.78
CA THR A 10 -11.26 -17.19 -2.74
C THR A 10 -11.93 -16.52 -3.93
N LEU A 11 -11.12 -16.34 -4.98
CA LEU A 11 -11.56 -16.03 -6.34
C LEU A 11 -11.63 -17.37 -7.08
N LEU A 12 -12.81 -17.87 -7.41
CA LEU A 12 -12.99 -19.03 -8.29
C LEU A 12 -14.13 -18.75 -9.28
N MET A 13 -13.77 -18.85 -10.56
CA MET A 13 -14.60 -18.69 -11.75
C MET A 13 -15.57 -19.86 -11.94
N GLY A 14 -16.72 -19.59 -12.58
CA GLY A 14 -17.61 -20.60 -13.14
C GLY A 14 -18.66 -19.96 -14.04
N ILE A 15 -18.52 -20.17 -15.36
CA ILE A 15 -19.33 -19.64 -16.46
C ILE A 15 -20.60 -20.49 -16.62
N VAL A 16 -21.75 -19.87 -16.94
CA VAL A 16 -22.74 -20.49 -17.84
C VAL A 16 -23.30 -19.43 -18.80
N LEU A 17 -23.30 -19.78 -20.08
CA LEU A 17 -23.82 -19.00 -21.19
C LEU A 17 -25.34 -18.81 -21.11
N ALA A 18 -25.80 -17.64 -21.49
CA ALA A 18 -27.11 -17.46 -22.12
C ALA A 18 -26.95 -16.41 -23.23
N GLY A 19 -27.04 -16.88 -24.48
CA GLY A 19 -27.28 -16.00 -25.61
C GLY A 19 -28.75 -15.64 -25.68
N CYS A 20 -29.04 -14.35 -25.87
CA CYS A 20 -30.21 -13.83 -26.56
C CYS A 20 -29.92 -12.37 -26.92
N GLY A 21 -30.25 -12.01 -28.15
CA GLY A 21 -29.85 -10.75 -28.77
C GLY A 21 -30.45 -9.51 -28.12
N ASN A 22 -29.75 -8.39 -28.31
CA ASN A 22 -30.36 -7.16 -28.78
C ASN A 22 -29.26 -6.23 -29.27
N ASN A 23 -29.54 -5.52 -30.37
CA ASN A 23 -28.73 -4.44 -30.89
C ASN A 23 -28.58 -3.34 -29.82
N VAL A 24 -27.53 -3.43 -29.02
CA VAL A 24 -27.12 -2.33 -28.15
C VAL A 24 -26.17 -1.48 -28.98
N SER A 25 -26.65 -0.30 -29.33
CA SER A 25 -25.87 0.81 -29.82
C SER A 25 -24.54 0.86 -29.07
N LYS A 26 -23.44 0.72 -29.81
CA LYS A 26 -22.08 0.83 -29.30
C LYS A 26 -21.85 2.30 -28.94
N SER A 27 -22.46 2.74 -27.84
CA SER A 27 -22.04 3.93 -27.12
C SER A 27 -20.59 3.67 -26.75
N SER A 28 -19.68 4.42 -27.37
CA SER A 28 -18.29 4.47 -26.98
C SER A 28 -18.21 5.09 -25.59
N SER A 29 -18.51 4.31 -24.56
CA SER A 29 -18.25 4.74 -23.19
C SER A 29 -16.74 4.80 -23.04
N ASN A 30 -16.19 5.99 -23.25
CA ASN A 30 -14.84 6.38 -22.91
C ASN A 30 -14.71 6.47 -21.37
N SER A 31 -15.28 5.48 -20.67
CA SER A 31 -15.39 5.47 -19.21
C SER A 31 -14.00 5.25 -18.65
N GLN A 32 -13.57 6.20 -17.84
CA GLN A 32 -12.35 6.08 -17.05
C GLN A 32 -12.56 5.13 -15.84
N GLU A 33 -13.78 4.65 -15.62
CA GLU A 33 -14.11 3.70 -14.57
C GLU A 33 -13.61 2.30 -14.91
N VAL A 34 -12.96 1.65 -13.95
CA VAL A 34 -12.47 0.27 -14.07
C VAL A 34 -12.95 -0.56 -12.88
N SER A 35 -13.14 -1.86 -13.08
CA SER A 35 -13.57 -2.82 -12.04
C SER A 35 -12.41 -3.49 -11.30
N GLY A 36 -11.16 -3.20 -11.67
CA GLY A 36 -9.97 -3.88 -11.16
C GLY A 36 -8.88 -2.93 -10.69
N PRO A 37 -7.64 -3.43 -10.49
CA PRO A 37 -6.53 -2.61 -10.04
C PRO A 37 -6.29 -1.41 -10.94
N LEU A 38 -6.12 -0.24 -10.33
CA LEU A 38 -5.78 0.99 -11.05
C LEU A 38 -4.36 0.88 -11.62
N LYS A 39 -4.25 0.81 -12.94
CA LYS A 39 -2.97 0.68 -13.68
C LYS A 39 -2.70 1.81 -14.67
N LYS A 40 -3.71 2.59 -15.04
CA LYS A 40 -3.61 3.69 -16.02
C LYS A 40 -3.99 5.01 -15.37
N VAL A 41 -3.13 6.02 -15.50
CA VAL A 41 -3.40 7.38 -14.96
C VAL A 41 -4.72 7.91 -15.51
N GLY A 42 -5.51 8.55 -14.65
CA GLY A 42 -6.84 9.06 -14.94
C GLY A 42 -7.96 8.05 -14.75
N THR A 43 -7.67 6.74 -14.69
CA THR A 43 -8.69 5.74 -14.35
C THR A 43 -9.11 5.84 -12.89
N TYR A 44 -10.34 5.41 -12.61
CA TYR A 44 -10.88 5.40 -11.26
C TYR A 44 -11.69 4.14 -10.97
N THR A 45 -11.78 3.77 -9.70
CA THR A 45 -12.81 2.85 -9.19
C THR A 45 -13.81 3.68 -8.40
N LYS A 46 -15.06 3.22 -8.35
CA LYS A 46 -16.09 3.83 -7.51
C LYS A 46 -16.88 2.72 -6.85
N ASN A 47 -16.98 2.75 -5.53
CA ASN A 47 -17.88 1.87 -4.80
C ASN A 47 -18.55 2.65 -3.65
N SER A 48 -19.63 2.09 -3.09
CA SER A 48 -20.40 2.72 -2.02
C SER A 48 -19.67 2.77 -0.67
N GLU A 49 -18.66 1.92 -0.47
CA GLU A 49 -17.97 1.70 0.80
C GLU A 49 -16.75 2.59 0.99
N THR A 50 -15.99 2.89 -0.07
CA THR A 50 -14.74 3.65 -0.06
C THR A 50 -14.82 4.92 -0.92
N GLY A 51 -15.92 5.13 -1.64
CA GLY A 51 -16.12 6.29 -2.51
C GLY A 51 -15.43 6.12 -3.87
N LYS A 52 -14.94 7.22 -4.43
CA LYS A 52 -14.24 7.24 -5.73
C LYS A 52 -12.73 7.34 -5.52
N ILE A 53 -11.97 6.41 -6.07
CA ILE A 53 -10.50 6.40 -6.01
C ILE A 53 -9.96 6.57 -7.42
N THR A 54 -9.23 7.66 -7.66
CA THR A 54 -8.65 7.99 -8.98
C THR A 54 -7.13 7.88 -8.94
N LEU A 55 -6.54 7.24 -9.95
CA LEU A 55 -5.09 7.15 -10.09
C LEU A 55 -4.52 8.42 -10.73
N LEU A 56 -3.76 9.19 -9.95
CA LEU A 56 -3.12 10.44 -10.41
C LEU A 56 -1.74 10.21 -11.03
N ALA A 57 -0.97 9.27 -10.49
CA ALA A 57 0.35 8.93 -10.99
C ALA A 57 0.70 7.50 -10.60
N ILE A 58 1.53 6.85 -11.41
CA ILE A 58 2.04 5.51 -11.16
C ILE A 58 3.52 5.47 -11.53
N LYS A 59 4.33 4.75 -10.74
CA LYS A 59 5.73 4.51 -11.04
C LYS A 59 6.10 3.07 -10.72
N ASN A 60 6.85 2.45 -11.61
CA ASN A 60 7.28 1.07 -11.49
C ASN A 60 8.69 1.00 -10.87
N TYR A 61 8.87 0.19 -9.83
CA TYR A 61 10.15 -0.10 -9.19
C TYR A 61 10.48 -1.60 -9.13
N HIS A 62 9.88 -2.44 -9.99
CA HIS A 62 10.04 -3.90 -9.97
C HIS A 62 11.50 -4.41 -10.08
N ASN A 63 12.41 -3.59 -10.60
CA ASN A 63 13.84 -3.89 -10.70
C ASN A 63 14.67 -3.37 -9.52
N LYS A 64 14.05 -2.71 -8.52
CA LYS A 64 14.74 -2.16 -7.37
C LYS A 64 14.68 -3.13 -6.19
N ALA A 65 15.86 -3.56 -5.77
CA ALA A 65 16.07 -4.30 -4.54
C ALA A 65 17.11 -3.55 -3.69
N ILE A 66 16.85 -3.40 -2.40
CA ILE A 66 17.78 -2.76 -1.46
C ILE A 66 18.05 -3.72 -0.32
N ASN A 67 19.33 -3.97 -0.08
CA ASN A 67 19.79 -4.79 1.04
C ASN A 67 20.08 -3.89 2.23
N THR A 68 19.56 -4.28 3.39
CA THR A 68 20.00 -3.80 4.69
C THR A 68 20.83 -4.91 5.36
N LYS A 69 21.21 -4.74 6.62
CA LYS A 69 22.07 -5.72 7.31
C LYS A 69 21.42 -7.10 7.37
N SER A 70 20.12 -7.15 7.65
CA SER A 70 19.39 -8.38 7.97
C SER A 70 18.21 -8.64 7.03
N ALA A 71 18.01 -7.80 6.00
CA ALA A 71 16.89 -7.94 5.09
C ALA A 71 17.16 -7.46 3.65
N THR A 72 16.29 -7.87 2.74
CA THR A 72 16.18 -7.31 1.40
C THR A 72 14.77 -6.80 1.17
N TYR A 73 14.66 -5.54 0.73
CA TYR A 73 13.42 -4.91 0.30
C TYR A 73 13.33 -4.96 -1.22
N TYR A 74 12.24 -5.52 -1.75
CA TYR A 74 11.92 -5.51 -3.18
C TYR A 74 10.74 -4.57 -3.41
N PHE A 75 10.88 -3.62 -4.33
CA PHE A 75 9.83 -2.63 -4.57
C PHE A 75 8.98 -3.00 -5.79
N LYS A 76 7.70 -2.64 -5.76
CA LYS A 76 6.74 -2.87 -6.85
C LYS A 76 6.30 -1.53 -7.44
N GLU A 77 5.02 -1.38 -7.73
CA GLU A 77 4.45 -0.11 -8.15
C GLU A 77 4.26 0.83 -6.95
N ALA A 78 4.61 2.09 -7.14
CA ALA A 78 4.07 3.19 -6.35
C ALA A 78 2.91 3.84 -7.10
N LYS A 79 1.94 4.38 -6.36
CA LYS A 79 0.76 5.09 -6.88
C LYS A 79 0.51 6.35 -6.06
N LEU A 80 0.06 7.40 -6.73
CA LEU A 80 -0.60 8.53 -6.08
C LEU A 80 -2.08 8.47 -6.41
N LEU A 81 -2.90 8.47 -5.36
CA LEU A 81 -4.35 8.32 -5.44
C LEU A 81 -5.04 9.59 -4.97
N LYS A 82 -6.17 9.91 -5.60
CA LYS A 82 -7.15 10.87 -5.10
C LYS A 82 -8.38 10.10 -4.64
N ILE A 83 -8.77 10.27 -3.39
CA ILE A 83 -9.93 9.63 -2.81
C ILE A 83 -10.99 10.69 -2.57
N GLU A 84 -12.21 10.44 -3.06
CA GLU A 84 -13.35 11.34 -2.95
C GLU A 84 -14.51 10.59 -2.28
N THR A 85 -14.83 11.01 -1.06
CA THR A 85 -15.88 10.43 -0.22
C THR A 85 -17.04 11.41 -0.06
N THR A 86 -18.26 10.87 0.01
CA THR A 86 -19.49 11.62 0.25
C THR A 86 -20.05 11.39 1.65
N LYS A 87 -19.63 10.34 2.34
CA LYS A 87 -20.06 9.98 3.70
C LYS A 87 -18.86 9.76 4.62
N LYS A 88 -19.00 10.10 5.91
CA LYS A 88 -17.96 9.86 6.91
C LYS A 88 -17.59 8.37 7.02
N SER A 89 -18.57 7.48 6.92
CA SER A 89 -18.36 6.03 6.97
C SER A 89 -17.37 5.53 5.91
N GLN A 90 -17.25 6.23 4.76
CA GLN A 90 -16.37 5.81 3.67
C GLN A 90 -14.88 6.07 3.94
N ARG A 91 -14.56 6.91 4.91
CA ARG A 91 -13.18 7.23 5.30
C ARG A 91 -12.88 6.89 6.75
N ALA A 92 -13.85 6.38 7.52
CA ALA A 92 -13.67 6.13 8.95
C ALA A 92 -12.58 5.07 9.21
N ASN A 93 -12.53 4.02 8.40
CA ASN A 93 -11.48 3.01 8.48
C ASN A 93 -10.10 3.63 8.23
N ASP A 94 -9.98 4.44 7.18
CA ASP A 94 -8.72 5.12 6.85
C ASP A 94 -8.33 6.12 7.95
N GLU A 95 -9.28 6.92 8.46
CA GLU A 95 -9.02 7.85 9.57
C GLU A 95 -8.47 7.12 10.81
N ASN A 96 -9.02 5.94 11.13
CA ASN A 96 -8.57 5.12 12.24
C ASN A 96 -7.17 4.54 11.99
N ASN A 97 -6.93 3.97 10.81
CA ASN A 97 -5.67 3.30 10.51
C ASN A 97 -4.52 4.28 10.26
N PHE A 98 -4.79 5.44 9.66
CA PHE A 98 -3.83 6.54 9.56
C PHE A 98 -3.67 7.30 10.88
N GLY A 99 -4.55 7.12 11.88
CA GLY A 99 -4.53 7.87 13.14
C GLY A 99 -4.75 9.37 12.96
N LYS A 100 -5.53 9.79 11.95
CA LYS A 100 -5.80 11.22 11.69
C LYS A 100 -7.11 11.44 10.96
N ARG A 101 -7.69 12.63 11.17
CA ARG A 101 -8.89 13.04 10.43
C ARG A 101 -8.56 13.35 8.97
N LEU A 102 -9.50 13.00 8.09
CA LEU A 102 -9.38 13.15 6.65
C LEU A 102 -10.52 14.04 6.11
N ASN A 103 -10.19 14.86 5.12
CA ASN A 103 -11.18 15.63 4.39
C ASN A 103 -12.02 14.72 3.48
N ASN A 104 -13.17 15.21 2.99
CA ASN A 104 -13.97 14.46 2.00
C ASN A 104 -13.16 14.10 0.75
N THR A 105 -12.25 14.99 0.35
CA THR A 105 -11.24 14.70 -0.67
C THR A 105 -9.85 14.70 -0.03
N TYR A 106 -9.13 13.60 -0.19
CA TYR A 106 -7.75 13.46 0.29
C TYR A 106 -6.91 12.69 -0.73
N TYR A 107 -5.60 12.62 -0.46
CA TYR A 107 -4.64 12.02 -1.36
C TYR A 107 -3.78 11.02 -0.59
N GLU A 108 -3.36 9.98 -1.28
CA GLU A 108 -2.53 8.92 -0.73
C GLU A 108 -1.37 8.61 -1.65
N TYR A 109 -0.22 8.37 -1.06
CA TYR A 109 0.89 7.67 -1.69
C TYR A 109 0.84 6.21 -1.23
N GLN A 110 0.79 5.29 -2.19
CA GLN A 110 0.78 3.85 -1.97
C GLN A 110 2.03 3.24 -2.60
N LEU A 111 2.78 2.41 -1.88
CA LEU A 111 3.94 1.69 -2.41
C LEU A 111 3.85 0.22 -2.03
N GLY A 112 3.75 -0.64 -3.03
CA GLY A 112 3.87 -2.08 -2.83
C GLY A 112 5.33 -2.48 -2.64
N TYR A 113 5.59 -3.36 -1.68
CA TYR A 113 6.93 -3.88 -1.44
C TYR A 113 6.90 -5.32 -0.93
N SER A 114 8.07 -5.95 -0.88
CA SER A 114 8.28 -7.22 -0.22
C SER A 114 9.51 -7.15 0.67
N LEU A 115 9.40 -7.71 1.87
CA LEU A 115 10.45 -7.78 2.86
C LEU A 115 10.91 -9.23 2.99
N LYS A 116 12.16 -9.50 2.61
CA LYS A 116 12.82 -10.79 2.81
C LYS A 116 13.73 -10.71 4.03
N ASN A 117 13.54 -11.63 4.97
CA ASN A 117 14.44 -11.80 6.10
C ASN A 117 15.67 -12.60 5.67
N ASN A 118 16.85 -11.99 5.74
CA ASN A 118 18.12 -12.64 5.42
C ASN A 118 18.87 -13.17 6.65
N SER A 119 18.34 -12.90 7.85
CA SER A 119 18.92 -13.43 9.09
C SER A 119 18.61 -14.93 9.24
N LYS A 120 19.36 -15.58 10.14
CA LYS A 120 19.17 -16.99 10.50
C LYS A 120 18.01 -17.21 11.49
N LYS A 121 17.36 -16.13 11.94
CA LYS A 121 16.37 -16.13 13.02
C LYS A 121 15.06 -15.50 12.54
N ARG A 122 13.96 -15.82 13.21
CA ARG A 122 12.68 -15.16 12.91
C ARG A 122 12.76 -13.72 13.39
N VAL A 123 12.25 -12.79 12.57
CA VAL A 123 12.21 -11.37 12.92
C VAL A 123 10.77 -10.87 12.94
N SER A 124 10.52 -9.85 13.76
CA SER A 124 9.33 -9.01 13.70
C SER A 124 9.70 -7.68 13.05
N SER A 125 8.79 -7.13 12.25
CA SER A 125 8.93 -5.80 11.67
C SER A 125 8.23 -4.76 12.55
N ASN A 126 8.91 -3.69 12.93
CA ASN A 126 8.28 -2.52 13.57
C ASN A 126 7.59 -1.58 12.57
N GLY A 127 7.50 -2.01 11.31
CA GLY A 127 6.86 -1.26 10.24
C GLY A 127 7.83 -0.34 9.52
N VAL A 128 7.59 -0.16 8.23
CA VAL A 128 8.33 0.77 7.38
C VAL A 128 7.70 2.15 7.47
N GLU A 129 8.46 3.18 7.11
CA GLU A 129 7.98 4.56 7.14
C GLU A 129 8.21 5.26 5.80
N LEU A 130 7.58 6.42 5.64
CA LEU A 130 7.74 7.28 4.47
C LEU A 130 8.09 8.70 4.88
N ILE A 131 9.07 9.29 4.20
CA ILE A 131 9.34 10.73 4.27
C ILE A 131 8.72 11.38 3.03
N THR A 132 7.77 12.27 3.26
CA THR A 132 7.08 13.04 2.20
C THR A 132 8.06 13.99 1.50
N PRO A 133 7.73 14.49 0.28
CA PRO A 133 8.52 15.52 -0.40
C PRO A 133 8.71 16.80 0.43
N SER A 134 7.77 17.09 1.34
CA SER A 134 7.87 18.21 2.28
C SER A 134 8.77 17.95 3.51
N GLY A 135 9.36 16.76 3.63
CA GLY A 135 10.25 16.39 4.73
C GLY A 135 9.56 15.82 5.96
N THR A 136 8.22 15.72 5.98
CA THR A 136 7.49 15.07 7.07
C THR A 136 7.65 13.56 7.00
N GLN A 137 8.12 12.93 8.09
CA GLN A 137 8.17 11.49 8.28
C GLN A 137 6.82 10.96 8.80
N LEU A 138 6.33 9.87 8.22
CA LEU A 138 5.03 9.28 8.50
C LEU A 138 5.20 7.79 8.78
N SER A 139 4.69 7.35 9.93
CA SER A 139 4.69 5.96 10.38
C SER A 139 3.27 5.44 10.57
N SER A 140 3.13 4.14 10.77
CA SER A 140 1.83 3.50 11.04
C SER A 140 1.08 4.21 12.17
N ASN A 141 -0.21 4.48 11.96
CA ASN A 141 -1.08 5.23 12.87
C ASN A 141 -0.68 6.70 13.09
N HIS A 142 0.28 7.23 12.32
CA HIS A 142 0.72 8.63 12.36
C HIS A 142 0.80 9.19 10.93
N GLY A 143 -0.28 9.01 10.18
CA GLY A 143 -0.42 9.44 8.78
C GLY A 143 0.03 8.42 7.76
N ALA A 144 0.44 7.22 8.18
CA ALA A 144 0.69 6.07 7.31
C ALA A 144 0.04 4.77 7.84
N ILE A 145 -0.01 3.75 6.97
CA ILE A 145 -0.47 2.39 7.24
C ILE A 145 0.53 1.45 6.58
N ASP A 146 1.25 0.64 7.37
CA ASP A 146 2.05 -0.47 6.86
C ASP A 146 1.36 -1.81 7.13
N GLU A 147 1.13 -2.60 6.08
CA GLU A 147 0.53 -3.92 6.21
C GLU A 147 1.44 -4.96 6.88
N LEU A 148 2.76 -4.72 6.93
CA LEU A 148 3.72 -5.65 7.54
C LEU A 148 4.16 -5.25 8.95
N VAL A 149 3.52 -4.25 9.57
CA VAL A 149 3.82 -3.88 10.97
C VAL A 149 3.41 -5.01 11.93
N GLY A 150 4.29 -5.34 12.88
CA GLY A 150 4.10 -6.44 13.84
C GLY A 150 4.20 -7.84 13.21
N ASP A 151 4.48 -7.92 11.92
CA ASP A 151 4.38 -9.14 11.16
C ASP A 151 5.67 -9.98 11.33
N LYS A 152 5.52 -11.28 11.60
CA LYS A 152 6.65 -12.19 11.84
C LYS A 152 7.13 -12.83 10.53
N ILE A 153 8.44 -12.80 10.29
CA ILE A 153 9.06 -13.25 9.04
C ILE A 153 10.13 -14.30 9.36
N GLN A 154 9.91 -15.53 8.86
CA GLN A 154 10.83 -16.65 9.07
C GLN A 154 12.17 -16.44 8.33
N PRO A 155 13.27 -17.06 8.79
CA PRO A 155 14.57 -17.02 8.11
C PRO A 155 14.44 -17.33 6.61
N SER A 156 15.13 -16.56 5.77
CA SER A 156 15.17 -16.74 4.30
C SER A 156 13.81 -16.63 3.58
N THR A 157 12.72 -16.29 4.28
CA THR A 157 11.39 -16.12 3.69
C THR A 157 11.07 -14.66 3.39
N LYS A 158 10.03 -14.45 2.57
CA LYS A 158 9.58 -13.14 2.13
C LYS A 158 8.11 -12.95 2.41
N LYS A 159 7.75 -11.79 2.96
CA LYS A 159 6.36 -11.29 3.02
C LYS A 159 6.18 -10.11 2.08
N THR A 160 4.96 -9.91 1.61
CA THR A 160 4.58 -8.84 0.71
C THR A 160 3.49 -8.02 1.38
N GLY A 161 3.62 -6.70 1.30
CA GLY A 161 2.59 -5.79 1.75
C GLY A 161 2.66 -4.47 1.01
N VAL A 162 1.93 -3.51 1.54
CA VAL A 162 1.84 -2.16 1.04
C VAL A 162 2.04 -1.18 2.18
N ILE A 163 2.80 -0.12 1.93
CA ILE A 163 2.82 1.08 2.76
C ILE A 163 1.97 2.16 2.08
N GLN A 164 1.02 2.71 2.83
CA GLN A 164 0.15 3.81 2.41
C GLN A 164 0.44 5.02 3.29
N ALA A 165 0.45 6.21 2.73
CA ALA A 165 0.63 7.44 3.50
C ALA A 165 -0.21 8.59 2.95
N VAL A 166 -0.75 9.40 3.85
CA VAL A 166 -1.52 10.59 3.49
C VAL A 166 -0.60 11.60 2.81
N ALA A 167 -0.90 11.93 1.57
CA ALA A 167 -0.18 12.90 0.76
C ALA A 167 -0.80 14.29 0.89
N LYS A 168 0.02 15.34 0.91
CA LYS A 168 -0.46 16.72 0.78
C LYS A 168 -0.78 17.01 -0.69
N LYS A 169 -1.74 17.90 -0.94
CA LYS A 169 -2.08 18.36 -2.31
C LYS A 169 -0.86 18.91 -3.07
N GLY A 170 0.09 19.55 -2.38
CA GLY A 170 1.33 20.05 -2.98
C GLY A 170 2.34 18.95 -3.38
N ASP A 171 2.17 17.74 -2.87
CA ASP A 171 3.09 16.61 -3.09
C ASP A 171 2.67 15.73 -4.27
N ILE A 172 1.48 15.94 -4.83
CA ILE A 172 0.90 15.07 -5.88
C ILE A 172 1.71 15.07 -7.20
N LYS A 173 2.53 16.11 -7.43
CA LYS A 173 3.43 16.19 -8.59
C LYS A 173 4.87 15.76 -8.27
N LYS A 174 5.13 15.35 -7.03
CA LYS A 174 6.46 15.07 -6.48
C LYS A 174 6.61 13.60 -6.04
N MET A 175 5.95 12.70 -6.76
CA MET A 175 5.96 11.26 -6.48
C MET A 175 7.37 10.67 -6.36
N ASN A 176 8.32 11.19 -7.13
CA ASN A 176 9.72 10.78 -7.14
C ASN A 176 10.56 11.34 -5.96
N GLN A 177 9.96 12.16 -5.09
CA GLN A 177 10.65 12.76 -3.95
C GLN A 177 10.30 12.10 -2.62
N TYR A 178 9.31 11.19 -2.61
CA TYR A 178 9.06 10.32 -1.45
C TYR A 178 10.29 9.44 -1.19
N LYS A 179 10.68 9.34 0.08
CA LYS A 179 11.73 8.43 0.53
C LYS A 179 11.10 7.35 1.38
N PHE A 180 11.63 6.14 1.25
CA PHE A 180 11.25 4.99 2.05
C PHE A 180 12.21 4.89 3.23
N VAL A 181 11.72 4.56 4.42
CA VAL A 181 12.55 4.26 5.58
C VAL A 181 12.33 2.80 5.90
N SER A 182 13.40 1.99 5.87
CA SER A 182 13.30 0.57 6.20
C SER A 182 12.80 0.37 7.61
N ALA A 183 12.11 -0.74 7.85
CA ALA A 183 11.68 -1.11 9.19
C ALA A 183 12.89 -1.37 10.08
N GLU A 184 12.74 -1.05 11.36
CA GLU A 184 13.54 -1.67 12.41
C GLU A 184 13.09 -3.13 12.53
N LEU A 185 14.05 -4.06 12.48
CA LEU A 185 13.78 -5.49 12.59
C LEU A 185 14.26 -5.98 13.93
N ILE A 186 13.38 -6.65 14.66
CA ILE A 186 13.67 -7.21 15.98
C ILE A 186 13.71 -8.71 15.88
N GLU A 187 14.76 -9.34 16.41
CA GLU A 187 14.79 -10.80 16.55
C GLU A 187 13.71 -11.25 17.54
N ASP A 188 12.87 -12.19 17.11
CA ASP A 188 11.81 -12.76 17.93
C ASP A 188 12.42 -13.80 18.90
N SER A 189 13.15 -13.28 19.89
CA SER A 189 13.84 -13.97 20.98
C SER A 189 13.43 -13.36 22.33
N GLU A 190 13.70 -14.05 23.44
CA GLU A 190 13.31 -13.60 24.79
C GLU A 190 13.85 -12.21 25.17
N ASN A 191 14.93 -11.77 24.51
CA ASN A 191 15.62 -10.51 24.82
C ASN A 191 15.41 -9.41 23.76
N TYR A 192 14.57 -9.62 22.74
CA TYR A 192 14.18 -8.63 21.72
C TYR A 192 15.33 -7.72 21.22
N TYR A 193 16.39 -8.31 20.66
CA TYR A 193 17.50 -7.54 20.09
C TYR A 193 17.14 -6.98 18.70
N GLY A 194 17.42 -5.68 18.50
CA GLY A 194 17.39 -5.06 17.17
C GLY A 194 18.48 -5.66 16.26
N VAL A 195 18.07 -6.24 15.14
CA VAL A 195 18.97 -6.86 14.15
C VAL A 195 19.16 -6.00 12.91
N ASP A 196 18.35 -4.96 12.74
CA ASP A 196 18.49 -3.99 11.66
C ASP A 196 17.99 -2.61 12.09
N ASN A 197 18.74 -1.58 11.74
CA ASN A 197 18.38 -0.19 12.02
C ASN A 197 17.69 0.42 10.80
N GLN A 198 16.86 1.43 11.06
CA GLN A 198 16.19 2.17 10.00
C GLN A 198 17.21 2.83 9.04
N THR A 199 17.00 2.63 7.75
CA THR A 199 17.80 3.21 6.67
C THR A 199 16.87 3.97 5.74
N THR A 200 17.21 5.23 5.46
CA THR A 200 16.49 6.04 4.47
C THR A 200 16.94 5.69 3.06
N ILE A 201 15.98 5.33 2.22
CA ILE A 201 16.15 4.83 0.85
C ILE A 201 15.47 5.80 -0.11
N ASN A 202 16.23 6.32 -1.08
CA ASN A 202 15.69 7.10 -2.18
C ASN A 202 15.45 6.18 -3.39
N LEU A 203 14.19 5.84 -3.65
CA LEU A 203 13.80 4.96 -4.76
C LEU A 203 14.02 5.58 -6.15
N ASN A 204 14.43 6.84 -6.24
CA ASN A 204 14.60 7.56 -7.50
C ASN A 204 16.07 7.85 -7.83
N LYS A 205 16.99 7.47 -6.95
CA LYS A 205 18.43 7.42 -7.23
C LYS A 205 18.84 6.04 -7.72
#